data_AF-A0A7S0NVR0-F1
#
_entry.id   AF-A0A7S0NVR0-F1
#
_cell.length_a   1.000
_cell.length_b   1.000
_cell.length_c   1.000
_cell.angle_alpha   90.00
_cell.angle_beta   90.00
_cell.angle_gamma   90.00
#
_symmetry.space_group_name_H-M   'P 1'
#
loop_
_entity.id
_entity.type
_entity.pdbx_description
1 polymer ?
#
loop_
_entity_poly.entity_id
_entity_poly.type
_entity_poly.pdbx_seq_one_letter_code
_entity_poly.pdbx_strand_id
1 'polypeptide(L)'
;ELWIRADGSTAHLCVFDPASGGLKSACTGTPQGLSATSTWARGQAWGIYGFTLAYRYTHDASYLRFAEEVARFFLAGTPITLIPKWDFNATAPEDFDDTSAAAITAAALLELCVFTGRRWYRDAAVQMIHSIG
;
A
#
# COMPACT_ATOMS: atom_id res chain seq x y z
N GLU A 1 -4.30 10.82 10.27
CA GLU A 1 -4.96 10.08 9.18
C GLU A 1 -5.47 8.77 9.74
N LEU A 2 -6.68 8.37 9.40
CA LEU A 2 -7.36 7.33 10.18
C LEU A 2 -6.94 5.90 9.79
N TRP A 3 -6.40 5.70 8.58
CA TRP A 3 -6.21 4.40 7.92
C TRP A 3 -4.76 3.98 7.72
N ILE A 4 -3.78 4.89 7.84
CA ILE A 4 -2.33 4.57 7.86
C ILE A 4 -1.91 4.39 9.31
N ARG A 5 -1.28 3.26 9.62
CA ARG A 5 -0.72 2.96 10.95
C ARG A 5 0.68 3.57 11.07
N ALA A 6 1.19 3.68 12.30
CA ALA A 6 2.47 4.35 12.58
C ALA A 6 3.70 3.74 11.88
N ASP A 7 3.61 2.49 11.42
CA ASP A 7 4.66 1.79 10.68
C ASP A 7 4.53 1.94 9.15
N GLY A 8 3.53 2.66 8.66
CA GLY A 8 3.21 2.82 7.24
C GLY A 8 2.34 1.71 6.67
N SER A 9 1.94 0.71 7.47
CA SER A 9 0.93 -0.25 7.04
C SER A 9 -0.46 0.39 6.96
N THR A 10 -1.36 -0.20 6.18
CA THR A 10 -2.72 0.31 6.04
C THR A 10 -3.75 -0.67 6.59
N ALA A 11 -4.81 -0.12 7.17
CA ALA A 11 -6.01 -0.88 7.46
C ALA A 11 -6.92 -0.92 6.23
N HIS A 12 -7.69 -2.00 6.09
CA HIS A 12 -8.55 -2.19 4.92
C HIS A 12 -9.84 -1.37 5.00
N LEU A 13 -10.52 -1.35 6.14
CA LEU A 13 -11.79 -0.64 6.31
C LEU A 13 -11.79 0.13 7.63
N CYS A 14 -12.26 1.38 7.61
CA CYS A 14 -12.63 2.13 8.81
C CYS A 14 -14.15 2.35 8.81
N VAL A 15 -14.79 2.16 9.97
CA VAL A 15 -16.25 2.29 10.11
C VAL A 15 -16.58 3.60 10.81
N PHE A 16 -17.41 4.41 10.17
CA PHE A 16 -17.87 5.69 10.71
C PHE A 16 -19.33 5.60 11.16
N ASP A 17 -19.66 6.33 12.21
CA ASP A 17 -21.03 6.54 12.64
C ASP A 17 -21.73 7.49 11.65
N PRO A 18 -22.86 7.10 11.05
CA PRO A 18 -23.51 7.89 10.00
C PRO A 18 -24.20 9.16 10.53
N ALA A 19 -24.48 9.25 11.84
CA ALA A 19 -25.14 10.41 12.42
C ALA A 19 -24.13 11.49 12.84
N SER A 20 -22.99 11.08 13.39
CA SER A 20 -21.96 11.98 13.94
C SER A 20 -20.75 12.17 13.03
N GLY A 21 -20.53 11.28 12.05
CA GLY A 21 -19.28 11.21 11.28
C GLY A 21 -18.08 10.74 12.12
N GLY A 22 -18.29 10.39 13.40
CA GLY A 22 -17.25 9.90 14.30
C GLY A 22 -16.76 8.51 13.90
N LEU A 23 -15.49 8.23 14.14
CA LEU A 23 -14.93 6.89 13.92
C LEU A 23 -15.50 5.92 14.96
N LYS A 24 -16.29 4.93 14.51
CA LYS A 24 -17.00 3.97 15.36
C LYS A 24 -16.16 2.75 15.71
N SER A 25 -15.42 2.23 14.74
CA SER A 25 -14.42 1.19 14.96
C SER A 25 -13.15 1.60 14.25
N ALA A 26 -12.06 1.76 15.02
CA ALA A 26 -10.77 2.18 14.52
C ALA A 26 -10.14 1.08 13.67
N CYS A 27 -10.57 1.02 12.42
CA CYS A 27 -9.96 0.26 11.35
C CYS A 27 -9.64 -1.20 11.72
N THR A 28 -10.59 -1.84 12.39
CA THR A 28 -10.49 -3.19 12.97
C THR A 28 -11.13 -4.26 12.09
N GLY A 29 -11.49 -3.93 10.85
CA GLY A 29 -12.22 -4.82 9.96
C GLY A 29 -11.45 -5.08 8.70
N THR A 30 -11.41 -6.35 8.28
CA THR A 30 -11.02 -6.70 6.92
C THR A 30 -11.86 -7.87 6.43
N PRO A 31 -12.57 -7.75 5.29
CA PRO A 31 -13.22 -8.89 4.65
C PRO A 31 -12.26 -9.73 3.78
N GLN A 32 -11.03 -9.24 3.53
CA GLN A 32 -10.11 -9.83 2.55
C GLN A 32 -8.67 -10.01 3.03
N GLY A 33 -8.28 -9.33 4.11
CA GLY A 33 -6.97 -9.49 4.74
C GLY A 33 -6.98 -10.59 5.79
N LEU A 34 -5.80 -10.99 6.23
CA LEU A 34 -5.62 -12.06 7.21
C LEU A 34 -6.27 -11.75 8.56
N SER A 35 -6.17 -10.50 9.04
CA SER A 35 -6.80 -10.06 10.27
C SER A 35 -6.98 -8.55 10.33
N ALA A 36 -7.73 -8.06 11.31
CA ALA A 36 -7.93 -6.64 11.57
C ALA A 36 -6.62 -5.83 11.68
N THR A 37 -5.56 -6.48 12.19
CA THR A 37 -4.26 -5.87 12.42
C THR A 37 -3.24 -6.25 11.35
N SER A 38 -3.62 -7.09 10.39
CA SER A 38 -2.76 -7.45 9.27
C SER A 38 -2.76 -6.38 8.19
N THR A 39 -1.92 -6.58 7.17
CA THR A 39 -1.80 -5.68 6.03
C THR A 39 -2.06 -6.43 4.76
N TRP A 40 -3.29 -6.34 4.28
CA TRP A 40 -3.69 -6.90 3.01
C TRP A 40 -2.92 -6.25 1.86
N ALA A 41 -2.21 -7.05 1.05
CA ALA A 41 -1.20 -6.52 0.13
C ALA A 41 -1.79 -5.62 -0.95
N ARG A 42 -2.94 -5.99 -1.52
CA ARG A 42 -3.63 -5.15 -2.50
C ARG A 42 -4.22 -3.88 -1.89
N GLY A 43 -4.64 -3.91 -0.62
CA GLY A 43 -5.07 -2.72 0.11
C GLY A 43 -3.92 -1.73 0.29
N GLN A 44 -2.75 -2.23 0.66
CA GLN A 44 -1.52 -1.44 0.74
C GLN A 44 -1.19 -0.81 -0.62
N ALA A 45 -1.26 -1.59 -1.71
CA ALA A 45 -1.00 -1.12 -3.06
C ALA A 45 -1.99 -0.02 -3.50
N TRP A 46 -3.28 -0.13 -3.13
CA TRP A 46 -4.27 0.93 -3.32
C TRP A 46 -3.92 2.22 -2.57
N GLY A 47 -3.37 2.12 -1.36
CA GLY A 47 -2.85 3.29 -0.65
C GLY A 47 -1.75 3.99 -1.43
N ILE A 48 -0.75 3.26 -1.93
CA ILE A 48 0.38 3.83 -2.68
C ILE A 48 -0.12 4.56 -3.93
N TYR A 49 -0.93 3.88 -4.75
CA TYR A 49 -1.42 4.47 -6.00
C TYR A 49 -2.41 5.60 -5.72
N GLY A 50 -3.36 5.40 -4.80
CA GLY A 50 -4.37 6.40 -4.44
C GLY A 50 -3.74 7.71 -3.96
N PHE A 51 -2.76 7.66 -3.06
CA PHE A 51 -2.06 8.86 -2.59
C PHE A 51 -1.19 9.50 -3.67
N THR A 52 -0.50 8.70 -4.49
CA THR A 52 0.27 9.21 -5.63
C THR A 52 -0.63 9.97 -6.62
N LEU A 53 -1.81 9.41 -6.90
CA LEU A 53 -2.82 10.02 -7.77
C LEU A 53 -3.43 11.29 -7.14
N ALA A 54 -3.73 11.25 -5.84
CA ALA A 54 -4.24 12.42 -5.12
C ALA A 54 -3.22 13.57 -5.15
N TYR A 55 -1.94 13.29 -4.94
CA TYR A 55 -0.88 14.31 -5.07
C TYR A 55 -0.80 14.87 -6.49
N ARG A 56 -0.88 14.02 -7.53
CA ARG A 56 -0.88 14.48 -8.93
C ARG A 56 -1.92 15.57 -9.19
N TYR A 57 -3.13 15.43 -8.65
CA TYR A 57 -4.24 16.35 -8.96
C TYR A 57 -4.37 17.52 -7.98
N THR A 58 -3.92 17.36 -6.74
CA THR A 58 -4.11 18.37 -5.69
C THR A 58 -2.84 19.14 -5.35
N HIS A 59 -1.67 18.57 -5.62
CA HIS A 59 -0.37 19.02 -5.16
C HIS A 59 -0.26 19.22 -3.63
N ASP A 60 -1.16 18.63 -2.84
CA ASP A 60 -1.03 18.64 -1.39
C ASP A 60 0.11 17.71 -0.97
N ALA A 61 1.18 18.30 -0.42
CA ALA A 61 2.39 17.60 0.01
C ALA A 61 2.12 16.50 1.05
N SER A 62 0.97 16.53 1.72
CA SER A 62 0.54 15.46 2.62
C SER A 62 0.37 14.14 1.87
N TYR A 63 -0.29 14.15 0.71
CA TYR A 63 -0.48 12.93 -0.08
C TYR A 63 0.84 12.36 -0.61
N LEU A 64 1.79 13.23 -0.98
CA LEU A 64 3.12 12.75 -1.37
C LEU A 64 3.82 12.02 -0.21
N ARG A 65 3.81 12.63 0.98
CA ARG A 65 4.36 12.01 2.20
C ARG A 65 3.72 10.65 2.48
N PHE A 66 2.39 10.55 2.38
CA PHE A 66 1.65 9.32 2.62
C PHE A 66 1.97 8.24 1.59
N ALA A 67 2.05 8.61 0.30
CA ALA A 67 2.48 7.70 -0.75
C ALA A 67 3.89 7.13 -0.48
N GLU A 68 4.84 7.98 -0.07
CA GLU A 68 6.19 7.54 0.28
C GLU A 68 6.23 6.64 1.52
N GLU A 69 5.38 6.91 2.52
CA GLU A 69 5.28 6.12 3.75
C GLU A 69 4.74 4.71 3.50
N VAL A 70 3.60 4.62 2.82
CA VAL A 70 2.96 3.35 2.46
C VAL A 70 3.82 2.55 1.49
N ALA A 71 4.52 3.22 0.55
CA ALA A 71 5.47 2.55 -0.36
C ALA A 71 6.68 1.97 0.37
N ARG A 72 7.20 2.68 1.38
CA ARG A 72 8.35 2.20 2.17
C ARG A 72 8.01 0.91 2.91
N PHE A 73 6.84 0.85 3.53
CA PHE A 73 6.35 -0.38 4.18
C PHE A 73 6.29 -1.55 3.18
N PHE A 74 5.67 -1.32 2.01
CA PHE A 74 5.52 -2.36 0.98
C PHE A 74 6.87 -2.93 0.52
N LEU A 75 7.81 -2.04 0.19
CA LEU A 75 9.12 -2.43 -0.32
C LEU A 75 9.99 -3.10 0.75
N ALA A 76 9.92 -2.63 2.00
CA ALA A 76 10.63 -3.25 3.11
C ALA A 76 10.10 -4.66 3.41
N GLY A 77 8.79 -4.90 3.22
CA GLY A 77 8.18 -6.22 3.39
C GLY A 77 8.38 -7.19 2.22
N THR A 78 8.99 -6.78 1.11
CA THR A 78 9.16 -7.62 -0.10
C THR A 78 10.58 -7.60 -0.69
N PRO A 79 11.66 -7.68 0.11
CA PRO A 79 13.01 -7.28 -0.32
C PRO A 79 13.65 -8.12 -1.45
N ILE A 80 13.11 -9.30 -1.76
CA ILE A 80 13.71 -10.22 -2.74
C ILE A 80 13.10 -10.03 -4.14
N THR A 81 11.85 -10.44 -4.33
CA THR A 81 11.16 -10.40 -5.62
C THR A 81 10.35 -9.11 -5.81
N LEU A 82 10.17 -8.33 -4.74
CA LEU A 82 9.23 -7.20 -4.69
C LEU A 82 7.78 -7.61 -4.98
N ILE A 83 7.47 -8.91 -4.90
CA ILE A 83 6.12 -9.45 -4.98
C ILE A 83 5.69 -9.82 -3.56
N PRO A 84 4.61 -9.24 -3.03
CA PRO A 84 4.12 -9.58 -1.70
C PRO A 84 3.35 -10.90 -1.74
N LYS A 85 3.29 -11.56 -0.58
CA LYS A 85 2.19 -12.48 -0.28
C LYS A 85 0.86 -11.73 -0.34
N TRP A 86 -0.25 -12.45 -0.44
CA TRP A 86 -1.59 -11.83 -0.45
C TRP A 86 -1.88 -10.95 0.78
N ASP A 87 -1.20 -11.21 1.91
CA ASP A 87 -1.13 -10.36 3.09
C ASP A 87 0.30 -10.35 3.64
N PHE A 88 0.81 -9.20 4.09
CA PHE A 88 2.18 -9.06 4.61
C PHE A 88 2.42 -9.83 5.92
N ASN A 89 1.37 -10.23 6.62
CA ASN A 89 1.46 -11.03 7.84
C ASN A 89 1.26 -12.54 7.57
N ALA A 90 1.09 -12.94 6.31
CA ALA A 90 0.89 -14.33 5.91
C ALA A 90 2.23 -15.09 5.92
N THR A 91 2.29 -16.22 6.62
CA THR A 91 3.51 -17.04 6.79
C THR A 91 3.26 -18.55 6.62
N ALA A 92 2.04 -18.95 6.32
CA ALA A 92 1.65 -20.34 6.15
C ALA A 92 2.22 -20.90 4.82
N PRO A 93 2.58 -22.19 4.76
CA PRO A 93 3.12 -22.80 3.55
C PRO A 93 2.22 -22.68 2.31
N GLU A 94 0.91 -22.64 2.51
CA GLU A 94 -0.11 -22.50 1.47
C GLU A 94 -0.32 -21.05 0.99
N ASP A 95 0.32 -20.07 1.61
CA ASP A 95 0.16 -18.66 1.24
C ASP A 95 0.74 -18.36 -0.14
N PHE A 96 -0.07 -17.72 -0.96
CA PHE A 96 0.25 -17.38 -2.34
C PHE A 96 0.67 -15.91 -2.48
N ASP A 97 1.38 -15.65 -3.58
CA ASP A 97 1.82 -14.31 -3.95
C ASP A 97 0.68 -13.55 -4.62
N ASP A 98 0.56 -12.25 -4.33
CA ASP A 98 -0.41 -11.36 -5.00
C ASP A 98 0.33 -10.47 -6.02
N THR A 99 0.46 -11.00 -7.23
CA THR A 99 1.06 -10.27 -8.36
C THR A 99 0.24 -9.06 -8.78
N SER A 100 -1.05 -9.00 -8.46
CA SER A 100 -1.86 -7.80 -8.71
C SER A 100 -1.41 -6.64 -7.83
N ALA A 101 -1.13 -6.90 -6.55
CA ALA A 101 -0.58 -5.90 -5.63
C ALA A 101 0.78 -5.36 -6.10
N ALA A 102 1.64 -6.24 -6.63
CA ALA A 102 2.91 -5.83 -7.25
C ALA A 102 2.69 -4.96 -8.50
N ALA A 103 1.77 -5.34 -9.40
CA ALA A 103 1.49 -4.58 -10.62
C ALA A 103 0.97 -3.17 -10.33
N ILE A 104 0.04 -3.04 -9.37
CA ILE A 104 -0.51 -1.77 -8.89
C ILE A 104 0.61 -0.89 -8.33
N THR A 105 1.46 -1.49 -7.48
CA THR A 105 2.57 -0.78 -6.84
C THR A 105 3.57 -0.32 -7.89
N ALA A 106 3.97 -1.17 -8.84
CA ALA A 106 4.88 -0.79 -9.91
C ALA A 106 4.37 0.42 -10.70
N ALA A 107 3.08 0.46 -11.06
CA ALA A 107 2.47 1.60 -11.73
C ALA A 107 2.59 2.89 -10.89
N ALA A 108 2.29 2.82 -9.60
CA ALA A 108 2.39 3.95 -8.69
C ALA A 108 3.85 4.43 -8.50
N LEU A 109 4.80 3.50 -8.39
CA LEU A 109 6.22 3.83 -8.19
C LEU A 109 6.85 4.54 -9.39
N LEU A 110 6.42 4.21 -10.62
CA LEU A 110 6.85 4.92 -11.82
C LEU A 110 6.46 6.42 -11.76
N GLU A 111 5.28 6.73 -11.25
CA GLU A 111 4.83 8.12 -11.06
C GLU A 111 5.52 8.78 -9.86
N LEU A 112 5.62 8.05 -8.74
CA LEU A 112 6.25 8.55 -7.51
C LEU A 112 7.72 8.91 -7.75
N CYS A 113 8.42 8.19 -8.63
CA CYS A 113 9.77 8.54 -9.08
C CYS A 113 9.83 9.94 -9.70
N VAL A 114 8.84 10.34 -10.49
CA VAL A 114 8.79 11.66 -11.14
C VAL A 114 8.58 12.74 -10.10
N PHE A 115 7.67 12.53 -9.14
CA PHE A 115 7.34 13.53 -8.12
C PHE A 115 8.43 13.72 -7.07
N THR A 116 9.16 12.65 -6.72
CA THR A 116 10.19 12.69 -5.68
C THR A 116 11.60 12.90 -6.22
N GLY A 117 11.82 12.70 -7.54
CA GLY A 117 13.15 12.66 -8.15
C GLY A 117 14.00 11.45 -7.76
N ARG A 118 13.43 10.48 -7.03
CA ARG A 118 14.15 9.33 -6.48
C ARG A 118 14.13 8.16 -7.46
N ARG A 119 15.26 7.94 -8.15
CA ARG A 119 15.40 6.88 -9.17
C ARG A 119 15.11 5.47 -8.68
N TRP A 120 15.38 5.18 -7.41
CA TRP A 120 15.17 3.84 -6.85
C TRP A 120 13.70 3.39 -6.89
N TYR A 121 12.72 4.31 -6.92
CA TYR A 121 11.32 3.93 -7.14
C TYR A 121 11.09 3.34 -8.54
N ARG A 122 11.71 3.93 -9.56
CA ARG A 122 11.66 3.40 -10.93
C ARG A 122 12.36 2.04 -11.02
N ASP A 123 13.52 1.91 -10.37
CA ASP A 123 14.28 0.66 -10.39
C ASP A 123 13.49 -0.49 -9.73
N ALA A 124 12.85 -0.22 -8.58
CA ALA A 124 11.94 -1.17 -7.93
C ALA A 124 10.74 -1.52 -8.83
N ALA A 125 10.12 -0.53 -9.47
CA ALA A 125 8.99 -0.77 -10.39
C ALA A 125 9.37 -1.67 -11.58
N VAL A 126 10.54 -1.44 -12.17
CA VAL A 126 11.05 -2.24 -13.29
C VAL A 126 11.33 -3.68 -12.83
N GLN A 127 11.93 -3.86 -11.66
CA GLN A 127 12.15 -5.19 -11.08
C GLN A 127 10.82 -5.92 -10.82
N MET A 128 9.80 -5.24 -10.27
CA MET A 128 8.47 -5.83 -10.09
C MET A 128 7.88 -6.31 -11.42
N ILE A 129 7.94 -5.49 -12.47
CA ILE A 129 7.41 -5.84 -13.80
C ILE A 129 8.12 -7.08 -14.36
N HIS A 130 9.44 -7.18 -14.21
CA HIS A 130 10.19 -8.37 -14.63
C HIS A 130 9.88 -9.62 -13.81
N SER A 131 9.43 -9.45 -12.55
CA SER A 131 9.15 -10.58 -11.66
C SER A 131 7.72 -11.11 -11.81
N ILE A 132 6.79 -10.33 -12.36
CA ILE A 132 5.37 -10.69 -12.55
C ILE A 132 5.18 -11.68 -13.72
N GLY A 133 6.11 -11.73 -14.68
CA GLY A 133 6.07 -12.61 -15.87
C GLY A 133 6.93 -13.84 -15.71
#